data_AF-A0A7R8X611-F1
#
_entry.id   AF-A0A7R8X611-F1
#
_cell.length_a   1.000
_cell.length_b   1.000
_cell.length_c   1.000
_cell.angle_alpha   90.00
_cell.angle_beta   90.00
_cell.angle_gamma   90.00
#
_symmetry.space_group_name_H-M   'P 1'
#
loop_
_entity.id
_entity.type
_entity.pdbx_description
1 polymer ?
#
loop_
_entity_poly.entity_id
_entity_poly.type
_entity_poly.pdbx_seq_one_letter_code
_entity_poly.pdbx_strand_id
1 'polypeptide(L)'
;MADSDEKRADRLKKLRELHRRRNEARQLNHQEVIEEDKRNKLPTNWEAKKRRAEWELDEDRKKQEAVEKGEDYERLKMLDQGADEIQRFEKRKKKKNPDPGFSNFEDATIRQYNRLVKNLKPDMESYEKQKEKLGNAFYADNQTIIHGLHKDSPEAIQKLAEGVEKQIAKRDKFSRRRTFDPDADIDYINERNMRFNKKIERFYGQYTSEIKQNLERGTAV
;
A
#
# COMPACT_ATOMS: atom_id res chain seq x y z
N MET A 1 68.02 -4.74 -49.45
CA MET A 1 67.52 -5.47 -48.26
C MET A 1 66.92 -4.57 -47.19
N ALA A 2 67.13 -3.24 -47.19
CA ALA A 2 66.54 -2.34 -46.19
C ALA A 2 65.02 -2.07 -46.33
N ASP A 3 64.50 -1.98 -47.55
CA ASP A 3 63.09 -1.67 -47.84
C ASP A 3 62.11 -2.78 -47.37
N SER A 4 62.57 -4.04 -47.30
CA SER A 4 61.77 -5.14 -46.73
C SER A 4 61.65 -5.08 -45.21
N ASP A 5 62.68 -4.58 -44.51
CA ASP A 5 62.69 -4.48 -43.05
C ASP A 5 61.91 -3.26 -42.55
N GLU A 6 61.93 -2.14 -43.27
CA GLU A 6 61.07 -0.98 -42.99
C GLU A 6 59.59 -1.31 -43.19
N LYS A 7 59.24 -1.98 -44.31
CA LYS A 7 57.88 -2.50 -44.56
C LYS A 7 57.45 -3.50 -43.49
N ARG A 8 58.36 -4.28 -42.91
CA ARG A 8 58.09 -5.20 -41.79
C ARG A 8 57.86 -4.44 -40.48
N ALA A 9 58.65 -3.40 -40.21
CA ALA A 9 58.50 -2.54 -39.03
C ALA A 9 57.17 -1.78 -39.03
N ASP A 10 56.73 -1.27 -40.19
CA ASP A 10 55.43 -0.58 -40.31
C ASP A 10 54.24 -1.53 -40.21
N ARG A 11 54.36 -2.76 -40.74
CA ARG A 11 53.38 -3.82 -40.47
C ARG A 11 53.29 -4.16 -38.98
N LEU A 12 54.42 -4.20 -38.27
CA LEU A 12 54.46 -4.46 -36.82
C LEU A 12 53.88 -3.29 -36.00
N LYS A 13 54.07 -2.03 -36.42
CA LYS A 13 53.42 -0.87 -35.81
C LYS A 13 51.91 -0.91 -36.02
N LYS A 14 51.45 -1.20 -37.25
CA LYS A 14 50.02 -1.38 -37.57
C LYS A 14 49.40 -2.52 -36.77
N LEU A 15 50.12 -3.63 -36.59
CA LEU A 15 49.68 -4.76 -35.79
C LEU A 15 49.56 -4.41 -34.29
N ARG A 16 50.51 -3.63 -33.74
CA ARG A 16 50.41 -3.10 -32.37
C ARG A 16 49.21 -2.17 -32.19
N GLU A 17 48.96 -1.28 -33.14
CA GLU A 17 47.80 -0.39 -33.14
C GLU A 17 46.49 -1.18 -33.19
N LEU A 18 46.41 -2.21 -34.04
CA LEU A 18 45.25 -3.11 -34.10
C LEU A 18 45.05 -3.88 -32.80
N HIS A 19 46.12 -4.33 -32.14
CA HIS A 19 46.03 -4.95 -30.82
C HIS A 19 45.55 -3.97 -29.75
N ARG A 20 46.01 -2.72 -29.77
CA ARG A 20 45.55 -1.67 -28.85
C ARG A 20 44.06 -1.42 -29.04
N ARG A 21 43.61 -1.18 -30.27
CA ARG A 21 42.19 -0.98 -30.60
C ARG A 21 41.33 -2.19 -30.22
N ARG A 22 41.83 -3.41 -30.42
CA ARG A 22 41.16 -4.64 -29.99
C ARG A 22 41.06 -4.75 -28.47
N ASN A 23 42.06 -4.25 -27.74
CA ASN A 23 42.04 -4.25 -26.28
C ASN A 23 41.08 -3.18 -25.75
N GLU A 24 41.09 -1.98 -26.33
CA GLU A 24 40.15 -0.90 -26.02
C GLU A 24 38.70 -1.34 -26.29
N ALA A 25 38.43 -1.91 -27.47
CA ALA A 25 37.11 -2.45 -27.79
C ALA A 25 36.67 -3.56 -26.83
N ARG A 26 37.59 -4.46 -26.42
CA ARG A 26 37.28 -5.48 -25.41
C ARG A 26 36.94 -4.89 -24.05
N GLN A 27 37.64 -3.83 -23.63
CA GLN A 27 37.38 -3.15 -22.36
C GLN A 27 36.04 -2.42 -22.38
N LEU A 28 35.75 -1.66 -23.44
CA LEU A 28 34.48 -0.94 -23.59
C LEU A 28 33.30 -1.91 -23.63
N ASN A 29 33.38 -2.97 -24.44
CA ASN A 29 32.33 -3.99 -24.49
C ASN A 29 32.13 -4.66 -23.12
N HIS A 30 33.20 -4.92 -22.38
CA HIS A 30 33.09 -5.49 -21.04
C HIS A 30 32.42 -4.52 -20.06
N GLN A 31 32.76 -3.23 -20.10
CA GLN A 31 32.11 -2.21 -19.29
C GLN A 31 30.63 -2.07 -19.60
N GLU A 32 30.25 -2.04 -20.88
CA GLU A 32 28.85 -1.97 -21.31
C GLU A 32 28.05 -3.20 -20.86
N VAL A 33 28.61 -4.41 -20.99
CA VAL A 33 27.98 -5.65 -20.50
C VAL A 33 27.78 -5.60 -18.98
N ILE A 34 28.75 -5.08 -18.22
CA ILE A 34 28.61 -4.90 -16.77
C ILE A 34 27.52 -3.87 -16.45
N GLU A 35 27.45 -2.76 -17.18
CA GLU A 35 26.43 -1.72 -16.97
C GLU A 35 25.03 -2.21 -17.33
N GLU A 36 24.89 -2.97 -18.40
CA GLU A 36 23.63 -3.61 -18.79
C GLU A 36 23.17 -4.62 -17.73
N ASP A 37 24.08 -5.48 -17.26
CA ASP A 37 23.80 -6.41 -16.16
C ASP A 37 23.42 -5.68 -14.86
N LYS A 38 24.08 -4.55 -14.55
CA LYS A 38 23.67 -3.67 -13.43
C LYS A 38 22.26 -3.12 -13.63
N ARG A 39 21.92 -2.63 -14.84
CA ARG A 39 20.56 -2.13 -15.15
C ARG A 39 19.51 -3.24 -15.02
N ASN A 40 19.83 -4.44 -15.48
CA ASN A 40 18.95 -5.60 -15.40
C ASN A 40 18.76 -6.10 -13.96
N LYS A 41 19.80 -6.00 -13.11
CA LYS A 41 19.74 -6.33 -11.68
C LYS A 41 19.02 -5.28 -10.84
N LEU A 42 18.86 -4.06 -11.34
CA LEU A 42 18.16 -3.01 -10.60
C LEU A 42 16.65 -3.30 -10.59
N PRO A 43 15.99 -3.15 -9.43
CA PRO A 43 14.54 -3.19 -9.38
C PRO A 43 13.91 -2.14 -10.30
N THR A 44 12.79 -2.46 -10.93
CA THR A 44 12.05 -1.55 -11.83
C THR A 44 11.67 -0.22 -11.18
N ASN A 45 11.62 -0.15 -9.84
CA ASN A 45 11.32 1.06 -9.07
C ASN A 45 12.56 1.83 -8.56
N TRP A 46 13.77 1.45 -8.99
CA TRP A 46 15.02 2.04 -8.50
C TRP A 46 15.14 3.54 -8.76
N GLU A 47 14.83 4.00 -9.97
CA GLU A 47 14.88 5.42 -10.31
C GLU A 47 13.90 6.26 -9.48
N ALA A 48 12.71 5.73 -9.23
CA ALA A 48 11.73 6.38 -8.35
C ALA A 48 12.23 6.45 -6.91
N LYS A 49 12.91 5.40 -6.43
CA LYS A 49 13.55 5.38 -5.10
C LYS A 49 14.68 6.41 -5.00
N LYS A 50 15.54 6.47 -6.03
CA LYS A 50 16.63 7.45 -6.12
C LYS A 50 16.10 8.88 -6.13
N ARG A 51 15.11 9.18 -6.99
CA ARG A 51 14.45 10.49 -7.05
C ARG A 51 13.84 10.89 -5.71
N ARG A 52 13.22 9.93 -5.00
CA ARG A 52 12.66 10.18 -3.67
C ARG A 52 13.75 10.52 -2.65
N ALA A 53 14.87 9.80 -2.67
CA ALA A 53 16.00 10.08 -1.78
C ALA A 53 16.65 11.44 -2.08
N GLU A 54 16.82 11.78 -3.36
CA GLU A 54 17.32 13.11 -3.78
C GLU A 54 16.37 14.23 -3.34
N TRP A 55 15.06 14.02 -3.46
CA TRP A 55 14.06 14.98 -3.00
C TRP A 55 14.07 15.16 -1.47
N GLU A 56 14.24 14.06 -0.70
CA GLU A 56 14.34 14.11 0.76
C GLU A 56 15.60 14.85 1.22
N LEU A 57 16.75 14.61 0.56
CA LEU A 57 17.98 15.37 0.81
C LEU A 57 17.85 16.85 0.47
N ASP A 58 17.15 17.19 -0.63
CA ASP A 58 16.88 18.59 -0.99
C ASP A 58 15.96 19.29 0.01
N GLU A 59 14.91 18.60 0.50
CA GLU A 59 14.05 19.13 1.57
C GLU A 59 14.82 19.36 2.87
N ASP A 60 15.65 18.39 3.28
CA ASP A 60 16.47 18.51 4.49
C ASP A 60 17.46 19.66 4.39
N ARG A 61 18.10 19.83 3.22
CA ARG A 61 18.98 20.97 2.94
C ARG A 61 18.24 22.29 3.07
N LYS A 62 17.08 22.44 2.43
CA LYS A 62 16.28 23.68 2.52
C LYS A 62 15.80 23.95 3.93
N LYS A 63 15.47 22.91 4.70
CA LYS A 63 15.11 23.04 6.11
C LYS A 63 16.29 23.55 6.95
N GLN A 64 17.50 23.02 6.72
CA GLN A 64 18.72 23.51 7.37
C GLN A 64 19.00 24.97 7.02
N GLU A 65 18.94 25.34 5.74
CA GLU A 65 19.11 26.73 5.28
C GLU A 65 18.08 27.69 5.89
N ALA A 66 16.82 27.27 6.03
CA ALA A 66 15.78 28.05 6.69
C ALA A 66 16.07 28.25 8.19
N VAL A 67 16.52 27.19 8.87
CA VAL A 67 16.92 27.26 10.29
C VAL A 67 18.13 28.17 10.49
N GLU A 68 19.14 28.11 9.62
CA GLU A 68 20.31 29.00 9.67
C GLU A 68 19.93 30.47 9.49
N LYS A 69 18.94 30.76 8.64
CA LYS A 69 18.38 32.11 8.44
C LYS A 69 17.42 32.54 9.56
N GLY A 70 17.02 31.64 10.45
CA GLY A 70 16.03 31.89 11.50
C GLY A 70 14.58 31.97 11.00
N GLU A 71 14.29 31.42 9.83
CA GLU A 71 12.96 31.39 9.21
C GLU A 71 12.26 30.04 9.43
N ASP A 72 10.93 30.05 9.49
CA ASP A 72 10.13 28.82 9.56
C ASP A 72 9.94 28.21 8.16
N TYR A 73 10.54 27.04 7.94
CA TYR A 73 10.48 26.29 6.68
C TYR A 73 9.04 25.98 6.23
N GLU A 74 8.13 25.68 7.16
CA GLU A 74 6.75 25.35 6.79
C GLU A 74 6.04 26.58 6.24
N ARG A 75 6.26 27.76 6.84
CA ARG A 75 5.71 29.01 6.35
C ARG A 75 6.25 29.36 4.96
N LEU A 76 7.56 29.23 4.73
CA LEU A 76 8.17 29.48 3.41
C LEU A 76 7.58 28.55 2.34
N LYS A 77 7.48 27.25 2.65
CA LYS A 77 6.91 26.26 1.75
C LYS A 77 5.44 26.53 1.41
N MET A 78 4.68 27.13 2.31
CA MET A 78 3.28 27.49 2.09
C MET A 78 3.13 28.77 1.26
N LEU A 79 4.13 29.66 1.25
CA LEU A 79 4.12 30.85 0.37
C LEU A 79 4.28 30.48 -1.11
N ASP A 80 5.05 29.43 -1.39
CA ASP A 80 5.28 28.93 -2.75
C ASP A 80 4.10 28.12 -3.30
N GLN A 81 3.20 27.64 -2.44
CA GLN A 81 2.06 26.81 -2.86
C GLN A 81 0.80 27.65 -3.08
N GLY A 82 0.24 27.59 -4.28
CA GLY A 82 -1.04 28.25 -4.59
C GLY A 82 -2.21 27.62 -3.83
N ALA A 83 -3.17 28.45 -3.40
CA ALA A 83 -4.36 27.98 -2.67
C ALA A 83 -5.15 26.89 -3.43
N ASP A 84 -5.24 26.99 -4.75
CA ASP A 84 -5.88 25.99 -5.60
C ASP A 84 -5.16 24.65 -5.60
N GLU A 85 -3.83 24.67 -5.55
CA GLU A 85 -2.99 23.47 -5.48
C GLU A 85 -3.17 22.77 -4.15
N ILE A 86 -3.21 23.53 -3.05
CA ILE A 86 -3.49 23.03 -1.71
C ILE A 86 -4.86 22.34 -1.68
N GLN A 87 -5.92 22.98 -2.19
CA GLN A 87 -7.25 22.38 -2.22
C GLN A 87 -7.31 21.10 -3.05
N ARG A 88 -6.65 21.07 -4.22
CA ARG A 88 -6.55 19.86 -5.05
C ARG A 88 -5.77 18.76 -4.34
N PHE A 89 -4.69 19.13 -3.66
CA PHE A 89 -3.88 18.21 -2.89
C PHE A 89 -4.67 17.62 -1.71
N GLU A 90 -5.42 18.43 -0.99
CA GLU A 90 -6.31 17.99 0.08
C GLU A 90 -7.42 17.06 -0.39
N LYS A 91 -8.02 17.31 -1.56
CA LYS A 91 -8.98 16.40 -2.18
C LYS A 91 -8.32 15.07 -2.59
N ARG A 92 -7.06 15.10 -3.01
CA ARG A 92 -6.26 13.91 -3.35
C ARG A 92 -5.74 13.17 -2.12
N LYS A 93 -5.64 13.81 -0.94
CA LYS A 93 -5.29 13.12 0.30
C LYS A 93 -6.32 12.03 0.56
N LYS A 94 -5.84 10.79 0.71
CA LYS A 94 -6.70 9.64 1.02
C LYS A 94 -7.40 9.91 2.35
N LYS A 95 -8.74 10.02 2.34
CA LYS A 95 -9.54 10.06 3.57
C LYS A 95 -9.26 8.78 4.36
N LYS A 96 -8.59 8.90 5.51
CA LYS A 96 -8.31 7.78 6.41
C LYS A 96 -9.57 7.51 7.23
N ASN A 97 -10.03 6.27 7.23
CA ASN A 97 -11.11 5.80 8.12
C ASN A 97 -10.54 4.66 8.99
N PRO A 98 -9.72 5.00 10.00
CA PRO A 98 -9.13 4.00 10.90
C PRO A 98 -10.22 3.30 11.71
N ASP A 99 -9.97 2.08 12.16
CA ASP A 99 -10.90 1.35 13.03
C ASP A 99 -10.74 1.81 14.48
N PRO A 100 -11.73 2.50 15.08
CA PRO A 100 -11.64 2.97 16.47
C PRO A 100 -11.76 1.82 17.49
N GLY A 101 -12.07 0.60 17.05
CA GLY A 101 -12.37 -0.52 17.90
C GLY A 101 -13.87 -0.77 18.04
N PHE A 102 -14.22 -1.85 18.73
CA PHE A 102 -15.61 -2.21 18.96
C PHE A 102 -16.16 -1.46 20.18
N SER A 103 -17.14 -0.58 19.96
CA SER A 103 -17.91 0.11 21.00
C SER A 103 -19.23 -0.63 21.30
N ASN A 104 -20.14 -0.62 20.34
CA ASN A 104 -21.46 -1.24 20.38
C ASN A 104 -21.75 -1.92 19.03
N PHE A 105 -22.85 -2.68 18.97
CA PHE A 105 -23.26 -3.32 17.71
C PHE A 105 -23.87 -2.32 16.72
N GLU A 106 -24.47 -1.23 17.19
CA GLU A 106 -25.16 -0.24 16.35
C GLU A 106 -24.17 0.62 15.53
N ASP A 107 -23.09 1.11 16.14
CA ASP A 107 -22.01 1.82 15.45
C ASP A 107 -21.34 0.92 14.40
N ALA A 108 -21.18 -0.37 14.74
CA ALA A 108 -20.62 -1.35 13.81
C ALA A 108 -21.55 -1.58 12.60
N THR A 109 -22.87 -1.66 12.81
CA THR A 109 -23.85 -1.79 11.72
C THR A 109 -23.95 -0.51 10.89
N ILE A 110 -23.95 0.67 11.51
CA ILE A 110 -23.93 1.97 10.81
C ILE A 110 -22.70 2.08 9.92
N ARG A 111 -21.52 1.72 10.45
CA ARG A 111 -20.27 1.77 9.67
C ARG A 111 -20.29 0.79 8.51
N GLN A 112 -20.83 -0.41 8.72
CA GLN A 112 -21.03 -1.38 7.65
C GLN A 112 -22.00 -0.83 6.59
N TYR A 113 -23.13 -0.27 7.01
CA TYR A 113 -24.15 0.30 6.13
C TYR A 113 -23.58 1.43 5.28
N ASN A 114 -22.92 2.42 5.88
CA ASN A 114 -22.28 3.54 5.18
C ASN A 114 -21.26 3.06 4.13
N ARG A 115 -20.52 1.98 4.43
CA ARG A 115 -19.62 1.36 3.46
C ARG A 115 -20.37 0.70 2.30
N LEU A 116 -21.48 0.00 2.57
CA LEU A 116 -22.29 -0.63 1.53
C LEU A 116 -22.94 0.42 0.63
N VAL A 117 -23.52 1.47 1.22
CA VAL A 117 -24.12 2.61 0.49
C VAL A 117 -23.08 3.28 -0.40
N LYS A 118 -21.87 3.54 0.11
CA LYS A 118 -20.78 4.12 -0.69
C LYS A 118 -20.36 3.24 -1.88
N ASN A 119 -20.49 1.93 -1.75
CA ASN A 119 -20.13 0.98 -2.80
C ASN A 119 -21.27 0.76 -3.81
N LEU A 120 -22.50 1.10 -3.46
CA LEU A 120 -23.64 1.02 -4.35
C LEU A 120 -23.48 2.06 -5.45
N LYS A 121 -23.46 1.60 -6.70
CA LYS A 121 -23.53 2.46 -7.89
C LYS A 121 -24.92 2.30 -8.49
N PRO A 122 -25.80 3.31 -8.33
CA PRO A 122 -27.09 3.34 -8.99
C PRO A 122 -26.90 3.38 -10.50
N ASP A 123 -27.76 2.66 -11.21
CA ASP A 123 -27.89 2.82 -12.66
C ASP A 123 -29.02 3.82 -12.94
N MET A 124 -28.67 4.94 -13.55
CA MET A 124 -29.60 6.04 -13.77
C MET A 124 -30.59 5.73 -14.90
N GLU A 125 -30.20 4.91 -15.88
CA GLU A 125 -31.09 4.56 -16.99
C GLU A 125 -32.25 3.66 -16.54
N SER A 126 -31.96 2.65 -15.72
CA SER A 126 -33.00 1.81 -15.12
C SER A 126 -33.89 2.61 -14.16
N TYR A 127 -33.32 3.58 -13.44
CA TYR A 127 -34.07 4.51 -12.58
C TYR A 127 -35.07 5.35 -13.38
N GLU A 128 -34.64 5.97 -14.49
CA GLU A 128 -35.53 6.78 -15.35
C GLU A 128 -36.64 5.94 -15.98
N LYS A 129 -36.32 4.75 -16.49
CA LYS A 129 -37.33 3.81 -17.02
C LYS A 129 -38.36 3.39 -15.96
N GLN A 130 -37.93 3.20 -14.71
CA GLN A 130 -38.85 2.88 -13.62
C GLN A 130 -39.71 4.09 -13.23
N LYS A 131 -39.13 5.30 -13.24
CA LYS A 131 -39.84 6.55 -12.98
C LYS A 131 -40.96 6.79 -13.99
N GLU A 132 -40.69 6.60 -15.28
CA GLU A 132 -41.71 6.72 -16.33
C GLU A 132 -42.82 5.68 -16.19
N LYS A 133 -42.47 4.42 -15.88
CA LYS A 133 -43.45 3.33 -15.72
C LYS A 133 -44.39 3.54 -14.53
N LEU A 134 -43.87 4.00 -13.40
CA LEU A 134 -44.62 4.17 -12.16
C LEU A 134 -45.31 5.53 -12.06
N GLY A 135 -44.84 6.54 -12.80
CA GLY A 135 -45.45 7.87 -12.85
C GLY A 135 -45.60 8.49 -11.45
N ASN A 136 -46.84 8.86 -11.09
CA ASN A 136 -47.14 9.45 -9.78
C ASN A 136 -46.93 8.47 -8.62
N ALA A 137 -47.01 7.15 -8.85
CA ALA A 137 -46.78 6.14 -7.82
C ALA A 137 -45.27 5.92 -7.52
N PHE A 138 -44.38 6.52 -8.30
CA PHE A 138 -42.94 6.43 -8.09
C PHE A 138 -42.49 7.14 -6.82
N TYR A 139 -43.09 8.30 -6.55
CA TYR A 139 -42.91 9.04 -5.29
C TYR A 139 -44.05 8.67 -4.34
N ALA A 140 -43.96 7.46 -3.79
CA ALA A 140 -44.99 6.96 -2.90
C ALA A 140 -45.00 7.66 -1.55
N ASP A 141 -46.20 8.05 -1.14
CA ASP A 141 -46.51 8.46 0.22
C ASP A 141 -46.99 7.25 1.03
N ASN A 142 -47.17 7.43 2.34
CA ASN A 142 -47.61 6.38 3.28
C ASN A 142 -48.91 5.65 2.86
N GLN A 143 -49.70 6.22 1.96
CA GLN A 143 -50.98 5.66 1.47
C GLN A 143 -50.87 5.01 0.07
N THR A 144 -49.73 5.10 -0.60
CA THR A 144 -49.55 4.56 -1.95
C THR A 144 -49.24 3.06 -1.89
N ILE A 145 -50.09 2.22 -2.49
CA ILE A 145 -49.88 0.77 -2.54
C ILE A 145 -49.02 0.43 -3.76
N ILE A 146 -47.73 0.16 -3.53
CA ILE A 146 -46.78 -0.26 -4.59
C ILE A 146 -46.63 -1.79 -4.66
N HIS A 147 -47.08 -2.51 -3.63
CA HIS A 147 -46.81 -3.94 -3.50
C HIS A 147 -47.48 -4.73 -4.64
N GLY A 148 -46.65 -5.37 -5.48
CA GLY A 148 -47.10 -6.19 -6.61
C GLY A 148 -46.93 -5.53 -8.00
N LEU A 149 -46.65 -4.22 -8.04
CA LEU A 149 -46.41 -3.50 -9.30
C LEU A 149 -45.00 -3.71 -9.85
N HIS A 150 -44.03 -4.01 -8.98
CA HIS A 150 -42.65 -4.25 -9.35
C HIS A 150 -42.32 -5.74 -9.34
N LYS A 151 -41.65 -6.21 -10.39
CA LYS A 151 -41.00 -7.52 -10.45
C LYS A 151 -39.52 -7.28 -10.71
N ASP A 152 -38.68 -7.77 -9.80
CA ASP A 152 -37.23 -7.62 -9.91
C ASP A 152 -36.70 -8.39 -11.13
N SER A 153 -35.76 -7.78 -11.84
CA SER A 153 -35.02 -8.47 -12.90
C SER A 153 -34.15 -9.58 -12.31
N PRO A 154 -33.99 -10.73 -12.97
CA PRO A 154 -33.06 -11.78 -12.55
C PRO A 154 -31.63 -11.25 -12.32
N GLU A 155 -31.19 -10.29 -13.13
CA GLU A 155 -29.87 -9.65 -13.00
C GLU A 155 -29.72 -8.86 -11.69
N ALA A 156 -30.79 -8.18 -11.26
CA ALA A 156 -30.80 -7.42 -10.01
C ALA A 156 -30.72 -8.35 -8.79
N ILE A 157 -31.42 -9.48 -8.86
CA ILE A 157 -31.37 -10.55 -7.83
C ILE A 157 -29.96 -11.14 -7.76
N GLN A 158 -29.33 -11.42 -8.89
CA GLN A 158 -27.95 -11.93 -8.93
C GLN A 158 -26.96 -10.92 -8.33
N LYS A 159 -27.08 -9.63 -8.68
CA LYS A 159 -26.24 -8.57 -8.11
C LYS A 159 -26.39 -8.46 -6.58
N LEU A 160 -27.61 -8.65 -6.07
CA LEU A 160 -27.88 -8.71 -4.64
C LEU A 160 -27.20 -9.93 -4.00
N ALA A 161 -27.37 -11.11 -4.59
CA ALA A 161 -26.77 -12.36 -4.11
C ALA A 161 -25.23 -12.25 -4.03
N GLU A 162 -24.57 -11.76 -5.08
CA GLU A 162 -23.14 -11.50 -5.05
C GLU A 162 -22.72 -10.50 -3.97
N GLY A 163 -23.55 -9.47 -3.72
CA GLY A 163 -23.33 -8.49 -2.67
C GLY A 163 -23.34 -9.14 -1.28
N VAL A 164 -24.28 -10.05 -1.04
CA VAL A 164 -24.40 -10.83 0.20
C VAL A 164 -23.20 -11.77 0.37
N GLU A 165 -22.79 -12.49 -0.67
CA GLU A 165 -21.61 -13.35 -0.61
C GLU A 165 -20.34 -12.56 -0.29
N LYS A 166 -20.14 -11.40 -0.92
CA LYS A 166 -19.03 -10.48 -0.61
C LYS A 166 -19.07 -10.01 0.85
N GLN A 167 -20.26 -9.80 1.41
CA GLN A 167 -20.42 -9.44 2.81
C GLN A 167 -20.05 -10.61 3.75
N ILE A 168 -20.50 -11.82 3.45
CA ILE A 168 -20.17 -13.03 4.21
C ILE A 168 -18.65 -13.26 4.20
N ALA A 169 -18.03 -13.26 3.02
CA ALA A 169 -16.58 -13.44 2.87
C ALA A 169 -15.77 -12.36 3.62
N LYS A 170 -16.29 -11.14 3.75
CA LYS A 170 -15.65 -10.10 4.55
C LYS A 170 -15.81 -10.33 6.05
N ARG A 171 -16.98 -10.81 6.49
CA ARG A 171 -17.24 -11.17 7.90
C ARG A 171 -16.33 -12.32 8.34
N ASP A 172 -16.13 -13.32 7.50
CA ASP A 172 -15.28 -14.47 7.85
C ASP A 172 -13.81 -14.07 8.05
N LYS A 173 -13.35 -13.02 7.35
CA LYS A 173 -12.00 -12.44 7.48
C LYS A 173 -11.87 -11.41 8.62
N PHE A 174 -12.91 -11.19 9.42
CA PHE A 174 -12.89 -10.22 10.52
C PHE A 174 -11.88 -10.61 11.61
N SER A 175 -11.88 -11.89 12.01
CA SER A 175 -10.88 -12.43 12.93
C SER A 175 -9.72 -13.05 12.15
N ARG A 176 -8.58 -12.36 12.11
CA ARG A 176 -7.37 -12.88 11.44
C ARG A 176 -6.57 -13.76 12.41
N ARG A 177 -6.20 -14.95 11.96
CA ARG A 177 -5.29 -15.83 12.69
C ARG A 177 -3.91 -15.16 12.76
N ARG A 178 -3.36 -15.03 13.97
CA ARG A 178 -1.97 -14.62 14.18
C ARG A 178 -1.05 -15.78 13.78
N THR A 179 0.08 -15.46 13.16
CA THR A 179 1.12 -16.45 12.82
C THR A 179 1.58 -17.16 14.08
N PHE A 180 1.75 -18.48 13.99
CA PHE A 180 2.33 -19.26 15.08
C PHE A 180 3.84 -19.04 15.06
N ASP A 181 4.39 -18.71 16.22
CA ASP A 181 5.82 -18.57 16.42
C ASP A 181 6.34 -19.87 17.03
N PRO A 182 7.18 -20.64 16.32
CA PRO A 182 7.68 -21.93 16.81
C PRO A 182 8.69 -21.78 17.96
N ASP A 183 9.30 -20.61 18.11
CA ASP A 183 10.36 -20.36 19.12
C ASP A 183 9.79 -19.77 20.42
N ALA A 184 8.48 -19.52 20.47
CA ALA A 184 7.82 -19.00 21.68
C ALA A 184 7.66 -20.09 22.74
N ASP A 185 7.91 -19.73 24.00
CA ASP A 185 7.72 -20.63 25.14
C ASP A 185 6.27 -21.16 25.20
N ILE A 186 6.14 -22.48 25.25
CA ILE A 186 4.84 -23.16 25.23
C ILE A 186 4.35 -23.34 26.65
N ASP A 187 3.39 -22.52 27.05
CA ASP A 187 2.73 -22.55 28.38
C ASP A 187 1.46 -23.43 28.42
N TYR A 188 1.18 -24.20 27.37
CA TYR A 188 -0.08 -24.91 27.17
C TYR A 188 0.08 -26.36 26.69
N ILE A 189 -0.87 -27.22 27.06
CA ILE A 189 -0.91 -28.63 26.65
C ILE A 189 -1.82 -28.85 25.43
N ASN A 190 -2.89 -28.07 25.29
CA ASN A 190 -3.86 -28.20 24.19
C ASN A 190 -4.30 -26.82 23.65
N GLU A 191 -4.97 -26.80 22.49
CA GLU A 191 -5.37 -25.54 21.83
C GLU A 191 -6.38 -24.73 22.66
N ARG A 192 -7.27 -25.41 23.39
CA ARG A 192 -8.25 -24.74 24.26
C ARG A 192 -7.56 -24.03 25.43
N ASN A 193 -6.54 -24.67 26.00
CA ASN A 193 -5.69 -24.13 27.05
C ASN A 193 -4.87 -22.94 26.51
N MET A 194 -4.25 -23.04 25.33
CA MET A 194 -3.57 -21.91 24.68
C MET A 194 -4.49 -20.68 24.55
N ARG A 195 -5.74 -20.87 24.08
CA ARG A 195 -6.71 -19.77 23.94
C ARG A 195 -7.12 -19.19 25.29
N PHE A 196 -7.18 -20.02 26.33
CA PHE A 196 -7.47 -19.62 27.70
C PHE A 196 -6.31 -18.83 28.32
N ASN A 197 -5.07 -19.31 28.23
CA ASN A 197 -3.86 -18.59 28.64
C ASN A 197 -3.75 -17.24 27.91
N LYS A 198 -3.97 -17.19 26.60
CA LYS A 198 -4.05 -15.94 25.82
C LYS A 198 -5.19 -15.01 26.25
N LYS A 199 -6.26 -15.53 26.85
CA LYS A 199 -7.33 -14.71 27.44
C LYS A 199 -6.84 -14.13 28.76
N ILE A 200 -6.26 -14.95 29.64
CA ILE A 200 -5.68 -14.51 30.92
C ILE A 200 -4.63 -13.44 30.70
N GLU A 201 -3.67 -13.66 29.79
CA GLU A 201 -2.59 -12.72 29.50
C GLU A 201 -3.12 -11.34 29.06
N ARG A 202 -4.23 -11.30 28.30
CA ARG A 202 -4.85 -10.03 27.89
C ARG A 202 -5.43 -9.20 29.03
N PHE A 203 -5.91 -9.85 30.09
CA PHE A 203 -6.53 -9.16 31.24
C PHE A 203 -5.53 -8.94 32.38
N TYR A 204 -4.71 -9.94 32.67
CA TYR A 204 -3.85 -9.97 33.86
C TYR A 204 -2.38 -9.69 33.55
N GLY A 205 -1.92 -9.85 32.30
CA GLY A 205 -0.51 -9.71 31.94
C GLY A 205 0.09 -8.35 32.28
N GLN A 206 -0.71 -7.28 32.24
CA GLN A 206 -0.28 -5.95 32.68
C GLN A 206 -0.01 -5.88 34.19
N TYR A 207 -0.75 -6.64 34.99
CA TYR A 207 -0.63 -6.64 36.45
C TYR A 207 0.36 -7.70 36.96
N THR A 208 0.59 -8.77 36.21
CA THR A 208 1.47 -9.89 36.59
C THR A 208 2.85 -9.82 35.92
N SER A 209 3.19 -8.70 35.28
CA SER A 209 4.47 -8.54 34.56
C SER A 209 5.68 -8.70 35.48
N GLU A 210 5.61 -8.19 36.70
CA GLU A 210 6.68 -8.29 37.70
C GLU A 210 6.88 -9.74 38.17
N ILE A 211 5.77 -10.44 38.45
CA ILE A 211 5.79 -11.86 38.83
C ILE A 211 6.42 -12.71 37.71
N LYS A 212 6.08 -12.42 36.45
CA LYS A 212 6.63 -13.10 35.28
C LYS A 212 8.13 -12.87 35.13
N GLN A 213 8.58 -11.63 35.29
CA GLN A 213 10.02 -11.31 35.29
C GLN A 213 10.77 -12.01 36.42
N ASN A 214 10.18 -12.09 37.62
CA ASN A 214 10.81 -12.76 38.76
C ASN A 214 10.93 -14.27 38.50
N LEU A 215 9.92 -14.90 37.87
CA LEU A 215 9.99 -16.29 37.42
C LEU A 215 11.12 -16.50 36.40
N GLU A 216 11.23 -15.63 35.39
CA GLU A 216 12.29 -15.67 34.38
C GLU A 216 13.69 -15.43 34.99
N ARG A 217 13.79 -14.68 36.09
CA ARG A 217 15.04 -14.45 36.86
C ARG A 217 15.34 -15.54 37.89
N GLY A 218 14.60 -16.65 37.90
CA GLY A 218 14.84 -17.76 38.83
C GLY A 218 14.28 -17.52 40.23
N THR A 219 13.14 -16.84 40.35
CA THR A 219 12.42 -16.54 41.60
C THR A 219 13.17 -15.69 42.62
N ALA A 220 14.27 -15.05 42.20
CA ALA A 220 14.93 -14.02 42.97
C ALA A 220 14.04 -12.76 42.99
N VAL A 221 13.77 -12.24 44.19
CA VAL A 221 13.15 -10.93 44.41
C VAL A 221 14.20 -9.84 44.25
#